data_AF-A0A9W5K5U7-F1
#
_entry.id   AF-A0A9W5K5U7-F1
#
_cell.length_a   1.000
_cell.length_b   1.000
_cell.length_c   1.000
_cell.angle_alpha   90.00
_cell.angle_beta   90.00
_cell.angle_gamma   90.00
#
_symmetry.space_group_name_H-M   'P 1'
#
loop_
_entity.id
_entity.type
_entity.pdbx_description
1 polymer ?
#
loop_
_entity_poly.entity_id
_entity_poly.type
_entity_poly.pdbx_seq_one_letter_code
_entity_poly.pdbx_strand_id
1 'polypeptide(L)'
;MYVTENSTEREVITAMHRMTHQKVVAGRKSGSIPMIQNNAKKLKEIINKNSFAKKNELLAIANRWVQKDFSKIVEDHSYLSDAQEDSICKATRAMDALEEQHYILTTFGEEKAKELYESGDAPHVQ
;
A
#
# COMPACT_ATOMS: atom_id res chain seq x y z
N MET A 1 -6.29 -9.85 -1.29
CA MET A 1 -5.61 -9.42 -0.04
C MET A 1 -5.93 -10.40 1.10
N TYR A 2 -4.92 -10.82 1.87
CA TYR A 2 -5.04 -11.90 2.86
C TYR A 2 -5.58 -11.48 4.25
N VAL A 3 -5.49 -10.19 4.61
CA VAL A 3 -5.99 -9.73 5.92
C VAL A 3 -7.52 -9.76 6.01
N THR A 4 -8.01 -10.04 7.21
CA THR A 4 -9.44 -10.14 7.57
C THR A 4 -9.71 -9.37 8.87
N GLU A 5 -10.96 -9.35 9.34
CA GLU A 5 -11.30 -8.72 10.62
C GLU A 5 -10.67 -9.39 11.84
N ASN A 6 -10.26 -10.66 11.71
CA ASN A 6 -9.57 -11.41 12.76
C ASN A 6 -8.04 -11.27 12.70
N SER A 7 -7.51 -10.51 11.74
CA SER A 7 -6.07 -10.29 11.62
C SER A 7 -5.55 -9.39 12.73
N THR A 8 -4.33 -9.69 13.17
CA THR A 8 -3.59 -8.89 14.14
C THR A 8 -3.20 -7.52 13.56
N GLU A 9 -2.93 -6.55 14.44
CA GLU A 9 -2.42 -5.24 14.02
C GLU A 9 -1.14 -5.38 13.18
N ARG A 10 -0.22 -6.28 13.56
CA ARG A 10 1.03 -6.53 12.83
C ARG A 10 0.77 -7.04 11.41
N GLU A 11 -0.21 -7.93 11.21
CA GLU A 11 -0.58 -8.41 9.88
C GLU A 11 -1.17 -7.30 9.01
N VAL A 12 -1.99 -6.42 9.61
CA VAL A 12 -2.58 -5.26 8.94
C VAL A 12 -1.50 -4.26 8.55
N ILE A 13 -0.58 -3.92 9.45
CA ILE A 13 0.57 -3.06 9.16
C ILE A 13 1.43 -3.66 8.03
N THR A 14 1.64 -4.98 8.05
CA THR A 14 2.38 -5.69 7.00
C THR A 14 1.69 -5.59 5.65
N ALA A 15 0.37 -5.76 5.61
CA ALA A 15 -0.39 -5.61 4.38
C ALA A 15 -0.33 -4.17 3.85
N MET A 16 -0.51 -3.18 4.73
CA MET A 16 -0.40 -1.75 4.39
C MET A 16 1.00 -1.42 3.84
N HIS A 17 2.07 -1.86 4.52
CA HIS A 17 3.45 -1.63 4.08
C HIS A 17 3.68 -2.20 2.67
N ARG A 18 3.26 -3.45 2.42
CA ARG A 18 3.36 -4.08 1.09
C ARG A 18 2.55 -3.39 0.00
N MET A 19 1.50 -2.67 0.34
CA MET A 19 0.76 -1.84 -0.63
C MET A 19 1.55 -0.61 -1.05
N THR A 20 2.26 0.02 -0.11
CA THR A 20 3.08 1.22 -0.42
C THR A 20 4.19 0.93 -1.44
N HIS A 21 4.67 -0.32 -1.52
CA HIS A 21 5.69 -0.72 -2.48
C HIS A 21 5.34 -0.42 -3.95
N GLN A 22 4.06 -0.33 -4.32
CA GLN A 22 3.65 0.07 -5.68
C GLN A 22 3.91 1.55 -5.99
N LYS A 23 4.06 2.39 -4.96
CA LYS A 23 4.09 3.85 -5.08
C LYS A 23 5.43 4.48 -4.69
N VAL A 24 6.37 3.72 -4.13
CA VAL A 24 7.65 4.25 -3.64
C VAL A 24 8.86 3.57 -4.27
N VAL A 25 9.94 4.31 -4.40
CA VAL A 25 11.28 3.77 -4.65
C VAL A 25 11.89 3.39 -3.30
N ALA A 26 12.28 2.13 -3.16
CA ALA A 26 12.86 1.59 -1.93
C ALA A 26 13.90 0.53 -2.28
N GLY A 27 14.99 0.44 -1.49
CA GLY A 27 16.13 -0.41 -1.81
C GLY A 27 15.81 -1.92 -1.87
N ARG A 28 14.92 -2.42 -1.00
CA ARG A 28 14.49 -3.83 -1.00
C ARG A 28 13.02 -3.99 -0.65
N LYS A 29 12.20 -4.42 -1.60
CA LYS A 29 10.76 -4.68 -1.38
C LYS A 29 10.51 -6.17 -1.14
N SER A 30 9.87 -6.52 -0.02
CA SER A 30 9.51 -7.91 0.30
C SER A 30 8.00 -8.13 0.30
N GLY A 31 7.51 -8.82 -0.73
CA GLY A 31 6.09 -9.02 -0.98
C GLY A 31 5.39 -7.75 -1.47
N SER A 32 4.27 -7.94 -2.16
CA SER A 32 3.54 -6.85 -2.79
C SER A 32 2.05 -7.11 -2.72
N ILE A 33 1.28 -6.07 -2.46
CA ILE A 33 -0.18 -6.10 -2.54
C ILE A 33 -0.59 -4.92 -3.42
N PRO A 34 -1.48 -5.08 -4.40
CA PRO A 34 -1.90 -3.98 -5.24
C PRO A 34 -2.47 -2.82 -4.43
N MET A 35 -1.99 -1.60 -4.68
CA MET A 35 -2.52 -0.35 -4.12
C MET A 35 -3.80 0.05 -4.87
N ILE A 36 -4.87 -0.71 -4.67
CA ILE A 36 -6.18 -0.50 -5.31
C ILE A 36 -7.21 -0.01 -4.32
N GLN A 37 -8.22 0.71 -4.84
CA GLN A 37 -9.31 1.24 -4.02
C GLN A 37 -10.02 0.18 -3.19
N ASN A 38 -10.26 -1.01 -3.74
CA ASN A 38 -10.92 -2.09 -3.00
C ASN A 38 -10.09 -2.58 -1.79
N ASN A 39 -8.76 -2.67 -1.93
CA ASN A 39 -7.88 -3.05 -0.83
C ASN A 39 -7.80 -1.93 0.22
N ALA A 40 -7.71 -0.67 -0.20
CA ALA A 40 -7.70 0.48 0.71
C ALA A 40 -8.99 0.58 1.54
N LYS A 41 -10.15 0.40 0.90
CA LYS A 41 -11.46 0.36 1.58
C LYS A 41 -11.56 -0.81 2.56
N LYS A 42 -11.17 -2.01 2.13
CA LYS A 42 -11.17 -3.20 2.99
C LYS A 42 -10.25 -3.03 4.21
N LEU A 43 -9.07 -2.43 4.04
CA LEU A 43 -8.18 -2.11 5.17
C LEU A 43 -8.83 -1.14 6.14
N LYS A 44 -9.39 -0.04 5.64
CA LYS A 44 -10.12 0.94 6.47
C LYS A 44 -11.20 0.27 7.31
N GLU A 45 -11.99 -0.63 6.72
CA GLU A 45 -13.04 -1.37 7.44
C GLU A 45 -12.48 -2.26 8.54
N ILE A 46 -11.43 -3.04 8.25
CA ILE A 46 -10.76 -3.92 9.22
C ILE A 46 -10.21 -3.11 10.39
N ILE A 47 -9.50 -2.01 10.11
CA ILE A 47 -8.93 -1.13 11.13
C ILE A 47 -10.05 -0.50 11.97
N ASN A 48 -11.14 -0.07 11.33
CA ASN A 48 -12.25 0.59 12.02
C ASN A 48 -12.97 -0.36 13.00
N LYS A 49 -13.10 -1.64 12.65
CA LYS A 49 -13.74 -2.65 13.49
C LYS A 49 -12.88 -3.15 14.66
N ASN A 50 -11.56 -3.03 14.54
CA ASN A 50 -10.63 -3.55 15.55
C ASN A 50 -10.20 -2.48 16.57
N SER A 51 -9.70 -2.93 17.73
CA SER A 51 -9.16 -2.09 18.80
C SER A 51 -7.63 -2.09 18.78
N PHE A 52 -7.05 -1.74 17.64
CA PHE A 52 -5.60 -1.66 17.43
C PHE A 52 -4.98 -0.51 18.23
N ALA A 53 -3.74 -0.69 18.69
CA ALA A 53 -3.02 0.33 19.45
C ALA A 53 -2.75 1.59 18.61
N LYS A 54 -2.47 1.40 17.31
CA LYS A 54 -2.20 2.43 16.30
C LYS A 54 -3.41 2.73 15.42
N LYS A 55 -4.63 2.43 15.90
CA LYS A 55 -5.87 2.53 15.11
C LYS A 55 -6.03 3.88 14.42
N ASN A 56 -5.77 4.98 15.14
CA ASN A 56 -6.00 6.33 14.62
C ASN A 56 -5.04 6.66 13.48
N GLU A 57 -3.77 6.32 13.63
CA GLU A 57 -2.73 6.53 12.62
C GLU A 57 -2.99 5.68 11.38
N LEU A 58 -3.33 4.40 11.57
CA LEU A 58 -3.65 3.48 10.48
C LEU A 58 -4.93 3.92 9.73
N LEU A 59 -5.95 4.41 10.44
CA LEU A 59 -7.14 4.98 9.80
C LEU A 59 -6.82 6.26 9.02
N ALA A 60 -5.98 7.13 9.55
CA ALA A 60 -5.58 8.35 8.85
C ALA A 60 -4.88 8.04 7.52
N ILE A 61 -3.99 7.04 7.52
CA ILE A 61 -3.32 6.55 6.31
C ILE A 61 -4.34 5.93 5.34
N ALA A 62 -5.15 4.98 5.80
CA ALA A 62 -6.13 4.28 4.96
C ALA A 62 -7.17 5.26 4.36
N ASN A 63 -7.58 6.29 5.10
CA ASN A 63 -8.49 7.32 4.60
C ASN A 63 -7.89 8.10 3.43
N ARG A 64 -6.61 8.49 3.48
CA ARG A 64 -5.94 9.14 2.34
C ARG A 64 -5.91 8.22 1.11
N TRP A 65 -5.55 6.95 1.29
CA TRP A 65 -5.49 6.00 0.17
C TRP A 65 -6.86 5.76 -0.47
N VAL A 66 -7.94 5.73 0.32
CA VAL A 66 -9.33 5.67 -0.19
C VAL A 66 -9.71 6.92 -0.99
N GLN A 67 -9.07 8.06 -0.73
CA GLN A 67 -9.25 9.30 -1.50
C GLN A 67 -8.28 9.39 -2.69
N LYS A 68 -7.50 8.33 -2.98
CA LYS A 68 -6.39 8.33 -3.94
C LYS A 68 -5.33 9.41 -3.64
N ASP A 69 -5.26 9.87 -2.39
CA ASP A 69 -4.23 10.79 -1.93
C ASP A 69 -2.98 10.00 -1.52
N PHE A 70 -1.97 10.06 -2.38
CA PHE A 70 -0.65 9.47 -2.15
C PHE A 70 0.42 10.54 -1.91
N SER A 71 0.03 11.78 -1.59
CA SER A 71 0.96 12.89 -1.34
C SER A 71 1.95 12.63 -0.20
N LYS A 72 1.60 11.71 0.72
CA LYS A 72 2.41 11.32 1.88
C LYS A 72 2.92 9.88 1.83
N ILE A 73 2.98 9.27 0.65
CA ILE A 73 3.20 7.82 0.54
C ILE A 73 4.59 7.36 1.03
N VAL A 74 5.58 8.25 1.00
CA VAL A 74 6.93 7.99 1.52
C VAL A 74 6.93 8.01 3.05
N GLU A 75 6.23 8.97 3.66
CA GLU A 75 6.04 9.03 5.10
C GLU A 75 5.19 7.86 5.60
N ASP A 76 4.14 7.51 4.86
CA ASP A 76 3.28 6.35 5.16
C ASP A 76 4.09 5.05 5.16
N HIS A 77 4.93 4.83 4.13
CA HIS A 77 5.84 3.68 4.08
C HIS A 77 6.79 3.68 5.28
N SER A 78 7.40 4.82 5.60
CA SER A 78 8.36 4.94 6.71
C SER A 78 7.71 4.61 8.05
N TYR A 79 6.54 5.18 8.33
CA TYR A 79 5.78 4.90 9.54
C TYR A 79 5.44 3.41 9.68
N LEU A 80 4.97 2.78 8.59
CA LEU A 80 4.60 1.36 8.59
C LEU A 80 5.82 0.45 8.73
N SER A 81 6.96 0.80 8.13
CA SER A 81 8.22 0.06 8.24
C SER A 81 8.77 0.11 9.67
N ASP A 82 8.79 1.30 10.28
CA ASP A 82 9.27 1.50 11.66
C ASP A 82 8.37 0.79 12.69
N ALA A 83 7.07 0.68 12.41
CA ALA A 83 6.13 -0.05 13.26
C ALA A 83 6.33 -1.59 13.23
N GLN A 84 7.16 -2.14 12.33
CA GLN A 84 7.42 -3.58 12.23
C GLN A 84 8.68 -4.04 12.98
N GLU A 85 9.44 -3.13 13.61
CA GLU A 85 10.68 -3.40 14.39
C GLU A 85 11.84 -4.09 13.61
N ASP A 86 11.69 -4.33 12.30
CA ASP A 86 12.67 -5.01 11.42
C ASP A 86 13.21 -4.10 10.28
N SER A 87 13.22 -2.78 10.47
CA SER A 87 13.37 -1.76 9.41
C SER A 87 14.79 -1.67 8.80
N ILE A 88 15.06 -2.49 7.76
CA ILE A 88 16.21 -2.33 6.84
C ILE A 88 15.78 -1.59 5.55
N CYS A 89 14.48 -1.47 5.27
CA CYS A 89 13.99 -0.86 4.04
C CYS A 89 13.42 0.54 4.26
N LYS A 90 14.13 1.54 3.71
CA LYS A 90 13.70 2.93 3.67
C LYS A 90 13.29 3.30 2.23
N ALA A 91 12.13 3.92 2.11
CA ALA A 91 11.71 4.57 0.87
C ALA A 91 12.52 5.87 0.69
N THR A 92 12.98 6.14 -0.53
CA THR A 92 13.76 7.35 -0.85
C THR A 92 12.91 8.45 -1.47
N ARG A 93 11.91 8.07 -2.27
CA ARG A 93 10.96 8.99 -2.93
C ARG A 93 9.72 8.24 -3.43
N ALA A 94 8.70 8.98 -3.85
CA ALA A 94 7.60 8.44 -4.63
C ALA A 94 8.08 8.03 -6.03
N MET A 95 7.45 7.00 -6.59
CA MET A 95 7.61 6.61 -7.99
C MET A 95 6.92 7.62 -8.91
N ASP A 96 7.47 7.83 -10.09
CA ASP A 96 6.73 8.45 -11.18
C ASP A 96 5.77 7.44 -11.86
N ALA A 97 5.00 7.91 -12.83
CA ALA A 97 3.99 7.10 -13.49
C ALA A 97 4.58 5.91 -14.28
N LEU A 98 5.74 6.08 -14.90
CA LEU A 98 6.40 5.02 -15.69
C LEU A 98 7.01 3.97 -14.76
N GLU A 99 7.61 4.39 -13.66
CA GLU A 99 8.15 3.50 -12.64
C GLU A 99 7.05 2.67 -11.98
N GLU A 100 5.91 3.28 -11.65
CA GLU A 100 4.76 2.56 -11.12
C GLU A 100 4.21 1.55 -12.14
N GLN A 101 4.05 1.95 -13.40
CA GLN A 101 3.59 1.07 -14.47
C GLN A 101 4.50 -0.15 -14.63
N HIS A 102 5.83 0.09 -14.68
CA HIS A 102 6.82 -0.97 -14.75
C HIS A 102 6.77 -1.89 -13.54
N TYR A 103 6.63 -1.33 -12.34
CA TYR A 103 6.50 -2.09 -11.10
C TYR A 103 5.27 -3.00 -11.13
N ILE A 104 4.12 -2.48 -11.56
CA ILE A 104 2.87 -3.24 -11.65
C ILE A 104 3.02 -4.41 -12.63
N LEU A 105 3.55 -4.16 -13.83
CA LEU A 105 3.75 -5.17 -14.86
C LEU A 105 4.66 -6.29 -14.38
N THR A 106 5.81 -5.94 -13.80
CA THR A 106 6.82 -6.91 -13.35
C THR A 106 6.40 -7.67 -12.08
N THR A 107 5.55 -7.08 -11.24
CA THR A 107 5.14 -7.67 -9.96
C THR A 107 3.84 -8.47 -10.06
N PHE A 108 2.88 -8.01 -10.86
CA PHE A 108 1.52 -8.56 -10.90
C PHE A 108 1.13 -9.15 -12.27
N GLY A 109 1.93 -8.93 -13.31
CA GLY A 109 1.69 -9.42 -14.67
C GLY A 109 0.76 -8.52 -15.51
N GLU A 110 0.70 -8.80 -16.82
CA GLU A 110 0.00 -7.97 -17.81
C GLU A 110 -1.52 -7.91 -17.59
N GLU A 111 -2.16 -9.04 -17.29
CA GLU A 111 -3.61 -9.09 -17.08
C GLU A 111 -4.03 -8.21 -15.90
N LYS A 112 -3.30 -8.30 -14.78
CA LYS A 112 -3.59 -7.48 -13.61
C LYS A 112 -3.28 -6.01 -13.86
N ALA A 113 -2.20 -5.71 -14.60
CA ALA A 113 -1.86 -4.36 -14.99
C ALA A 113 -2.99 -3.71 -15.81
N LYS A 114 -3.54 -4.44 -16.78
CA LYS A 114 -4.68 -3.98 -17.59
C LYS A 114 -5.91 -3.65 -16.73
N GLU A 115 -6.27 -4.55 -15.81
CA GLU A 115 -7.37 -4.32 -14.86
C GLU A 115 -7.17 -3.04 -14.03
N LEU A 116 -5.93 -2.80 -13.56
CA LEU A 116 -5.57 -1.63 -12.76
C LEU A 116 -5.65 -0.32 -13.55
N TYR A 117 -5.32 -0.35 -14.84
CA TYR A 117 -5.46 0.81 -15.72
C TYR A 117 -6.93 1.11 -16.02
N GLU A 118 -7.72 0.08 -16.31
CA GLU A 118 -9.16 0.21 -16.60
C GLU A 118 -9.95 0.68 -15.37
N SER A 119 -9.56 0.28 -14.15
CA SER A 119 -10.18 0.76 -12.91
C SER A 119 -9.72 2.16 -12.48
N GLY A 120 -8.68 2.70 -13.13
CA GLY A 120 -8.03 3.96 -12.75
C GLY A 120 -7.31 3.87 -11.39
N ASP A 121 -6.92 2.68 -10.96
CA ASP A 121 -6.10 2.46 -9.76
C ASP A 121 -4.60 2.62 -10.03
N ALA A 122 -4.20 2.61 -11.31
CA ALA A 122 -2.83 2.83 -11.75
C ALA A 122 -2.76 3.84 -12.92
N PRO A 123 -1.66 4.59 -13.06
CA PRO A 123 -1.45 5.44 -14.22
C PRO A 123 -1.30 4.59 -15.48
N HIS A 124 -2.04 4.95 -16.54
CA HIS A 124 -1.85 4.40 -17.87
C HIS A 124 -1.01 5.37 -18.68
N VAL A 125 0.29 5.10 -18.79
CA VAL A 125 1.19 5.85 -19.67
C VAL A 125 1.25 5.10 -21.00
N GLN A 126 0.75 5.75 -22.06
CA GLN A 126 0.79 5.27 -23.44
C GLN A 126 2.18 5.42 -24.06
#